data_AF-A0A7J2H8E9-F1
#
_entry.id   AF-A0A7J2H8E9-F1
#
_cell.length_a   1.000
_cell.length_b   1.000
_cell.length_c   1.000
_cell.angle_alpha   90.00
_cell.angle_beta   90.00
_cell.angle_gamma   90.00
#
_symmetry.space_group_name_H-M   'P 1'
#
loop_
_entity.id
_entity.type
_entity.pdbx_description
1 polymer ?
#
loop_
_entity_poly.entity_id
_entity_poly.type
_entity_poly.pdbx_seq_one_letter_code
_entity_poly.pdbx_strand_id
1 'polypeptide(L)'
;MRSRLLPSMRRERLGVIPLNGFWSFKRDPEGVGSEEGFHEGFEAEYQLAVPASWNEQVPELMNYMGVAWYARRFTAPKAFEGLKAWLVFEGVNYKAEVWLNGRYLGAHEGGFTSFRLEAPMECDSENLLVVKVDNTLTPRSVPPGRGLHGFEGPYFDFFHYGGIHRPVRV
;
A
#
# COMPACT_ATOMS: atom_id res chain seq x y z
N MET A 1 21.21 -17.36 -41.12
CA MET A 1 20.88 -16.61 -39.88
C MET A 1 19.72 -17.31 -39.20
N ARG A 2 19.94 -17.96 -38.05
CA ARG A 2 18.87 -18.60 -37.28
C ARG A 2 18.16 -17.53 -36.45
N SER A 3 16.92 -17.22 -36.82
CA SER A 3 16.00 -16.41 -36.03
C SER A 3 15.82 -17.08 -34.66
N ARG A 4 16.27 -16.41 -33.59
CA ARG A 4 15.90 -16.78 -32.22
C ARG A 4 14.45 -16.34 -32.02
N LEU A 5 13.52 -17.28 -32.19
CA LEU A 5 12.17 -17.14 -31.69
C LEU A 5 12.26 -16.94 -30.16
N LEU A 6 11.73 -15.83 -29.66
CA LEU A 6 11.55 -15.60 -28.24
C LEU A 6 10.67 -16.73 -27.67
N PRO A 7 11.01 -17.31 -26.50
CA PRO A 7 10.21 -18.37 -25.91
C PRO A 7 8.76 -17.89 -25.74
N SER A 8 7.85 -18.63 -26.37
CA SER A 8 6.41 -18.43 -26.35
C SER A 8 5.88 -18.21 -24.92
N MET A 9 5.02 -17.20 -24.77
CA MET A 9 4.18 -16.93 -23.60
C MET A 9 3.24 -18.11 -23.26
N ARG A 10 3.81 -19.16 -22.67
CA ARG A 10 3.09 -20.16 -21.87
C ARG A 10 3.76 -20.25 -20.50
N ARG A 11 3.62 -19.19 -19.72
CA ARG A 11 3.42 -19.39 -18.28
C ARG A 11 1.92 -19.46 -18.12
N GLU A 12 1.43 -20.60 -17.67
CA GLU A 12 0.11 -20.72 -17.05
C GLU A 12 -0.11 -19.46 -16.19
N ARG A 13 -1.24 -18.78 -16.37
CA ARG A 13 -1.59 -17.62 -15.56
C ARG A 13 -1.65 -18.11 -14.11
N LEU A 14 -0.55 -17.92 -13.38
CA LEU A 14 -0.56 -17.91 -11.93
C LEU A 14 -1.73 -17.02 -11.52
N GLY A 15 -2.64 -17.55 -10.72
CA GLY A 15 -3.83 -16.82 -10.34
C GLY A 15 -3.45 -15.52 -9.65
N VAL A 16 -4.05 -14.41 -10.09
CA VAL A 16 -3.83 -13.08 -9.54
C VAL A 16 -5.12 -12.63 -8.91
N ILE A 17 -5.07 -12.17 -7.66
CA ILE A 17 -6.16 -11.49 -6.99
C ILE A 17 -5.88 -9.99 -7.03
N PRO A 18 -6.54 -9.21 -7.91
CA PRO A 18 -6.43 -7.76 -7.85
C PRO A 18 -7.06 -7.25 -6.55
N LEU A 19 -6.35 -6.41 -5.82
CA LEU A 19 -6.81 -5.78 -4.58
C LEU A 19 -7.16 -4.30 -4.78
N ASN A 20 -7.34 -3.87 -6.02
CA ASN A 20 -7.81 -2.52 -6.35
C ASN A 20 -9.27 -2.33 -5.91
N GLY A 21 -9.69 -1.06 -5.77
CA GLY A 21 -11.03 -0.65 -5.37
C GLY A 21 -11.00 0.16 -4.08
N PHE A 22 -12.11 0.20 -3.35
CA PHE A 22 -12.20 0.96 -2.10
C PHE A 22 -11.58 0.22 -0.92
N TRP A 23 -10.78 0.93 -0.14
CA TRP A 23 -10.15 0.49 1.09
C TRP A 23 -10.64 1.36 2.23
N SER A 24 -10.84 0.76 3.40
CA SER A 24 -11.04 1.50 4.64
C SER A 24 -9.81 2.33 4.94
N PHE A 25 -10.00 3.59 5.31
CA PHE A 25 -8.93 4.53 5.56
C PHE A 25 -9.15 5.29 6.86
N LYS A 26 -8.09 5.52 7.62
CA LYS A 26 -8.10 6.34 8.83
C LYS A 26 -6.79 7.11 8.98
N ARG A 27 -6.87 8.42 9.22
CA ARG A 27 -5.70 9.22 9.59
C ARG A 27 -5.22 8.86 10.99
N ASP A 28 -3.92 8.99 11.23
CA ASP A 28 -3.28 8.75 12.53
C ASP A 28 -2.25 9.85 12.82
N PRO A 29 -2.70 11.12 12.98
CA PRO A 29 -1.79 12.26 13.15
C PRO A 29 -0.93 12.17 14.41
N GLU A 30 -1.44 11.51 15.46
CA GLU A 30 -0.73 11.35 16.74
C GLU A 30 0.11 10.05 16.79
N GLY A 31 0.05 9.21 15.76
CA GLY A 31 0.83 7.97 15.66
C GLY A 31 0.46 6.88 16.67
N VAL A 32 -0.78 6.88 17.17
CA VAL A 32 -1.26 5.96 18.21
C VAL A 32 -1.79 4.64 17.66
N GLY A 33 -2.05 4.54 16.36
CA GLY A 33 -2.75 3.40 15.76
C GLY A 33 -2.04 2.06 15.94
N SER A 34 -0.70 2.06 16.05
CA SER A 34 0.05 0.84 16.35
C SER A 34 -0.23 0.33 17.77
N GLU A 35 -0.31 1.23 18.75
CA GLU A 35 -0.60 0.92 20.16
C GLU A 35 -2.07 0.56 20.37
N GLU A 36 -2.98 1.20 19.62
CA GLU A 36 -4.42 0.91 19.63
C GLU A 36 -4.81 -0.34 18.81
N GLY A 37 -3.85 -1.02 18.19
CA GLY A 37 -4.11 -2.29 17.50
C GLY A 37 -4.73 -2.17 16.11
N PHE A 38 -4.56 -1.04 15.40
CA PHE A 38 -5.16 -0.85 14.06
C PHE A 38 -4.69 -1.88 13.03
N HIS A 39 -3.57 -2.55 13.26
CA HIS A 39 -3.09 -3.67 12.45
C HIS A 39 -4.01 -4.91 12.47
N GLU A 40 -4.88 -5.03 13.47
CA GLU A 40 -5.94 -6.05 13.55
C GLU A 40 -7.27 -5.60 12.93
N GLY A 41 -7.36 -4.31 12.57
CA GLY A 41 -8.57 -3.66 12.06
C GLY A 41 -8.88 -2.36 12.82
N PHE A 42 -9.63 -1.48 12.18
CA PHE A 42 -10.02 -0.19 12.75
C PHE A 42 -11.35 0.27 12.17
N GLU A 43 -12.06 1.15 12.89
CA GLU A 43 -13.21 1.85 12.37
C GLU A 43 -12.76 2.90 11.33
N ALA A 44 -13.23 2.77 10.09
CA ALA A 44 -12.81 3.61 8.99
C ALA A 44 -13.37 5.04 9.13
N GLU A 45 -12.51 6.02 8.91
CA GLU A 45 -12.92 7.42 8.75
C GLU A 45 -13.48 7.67 7.35
N TYR A 46 -12.84 7.08 6.34
CA TYR A 46 -13.21 7.20 4.94
C TYR A 46 -13.10 5.86 4.20
N GLN A 47 -13.69 5.79 3.01
CA GLN A 47 -13.42 4.74 2.02
C GLN A 47 -12.70 5.38 0.84
N LEU A 48 -11.42 5.05 0.65
CA LEU A 48 -10.60 5.62 -0.42
C LEU A 48 -10.33 4.60 -1.51
N ALA A 49 -10.34 5.05 -2.76
CA ALA A 49 -9.92 4.27 -3.91
C ALA A 49 -8.41 3.99 -3.85
N VAL A 50 -8.05 2.75 -4.20
CA VAL A 50 -6.70 2.28 -4.46
C VAL A 50 -6.71 1.63 -5.85
N PRO A 51 -5.87 2.06 -6.80
CA PRO A 51 -4.84 3.09 -6.66
C PRO A 51 -5.38 4.52 -6.77
N ALA A 52 -4.95 5.39 -5.84
CA ALA A 52 -5.06 6.84 -5.94
C ALA A 52 -4.31 7.50 -4.77
N SER A 53 -3.95 8.76 -4.93
CA SER A 53 -3.44 9.57 -3.82
C SER A 53 -4.58 9.97 -2.88
N TRP A 54 -4.37 9.98 -1.56
CA TRP A 54 -5.45 10.34 -0.63
C TRP A 54 -5.85 11.81 -0.74
N ASN A 55 -4.91 12.68 -1.13
CA ASN A 55 -5.08 14.13 -1.13
C ASN A 55 -6.19 14.62 -2.09
N GLU A 56 -6.46 13.87 -3.15
CA GLU A 56 -7.39 14.28 -4.21
C GLU A 56 -8.79 13.69 -4.07
N GLN A 57 -8.98 12.80 -3.08
CA GLN A 57 -10.22 12.04 -2.94
C GLN A 57 -11.23 12.69 -2.00
N VAL A 58 -10.72 13.42 -1.00
CA VAL A 58 -11.53 14.07 0.03
C VAL A 58 -10.89 15.42 0.37
N PRO A 59 -11.64 16.55 0.35
CA PRO A 59 -11.07 17.89 0.57
C PRO A 59 -10.24 18.02 1.86
N GLU A 60 -10.67 17.36 2.94
CA GLU A 60 -10.03 17.33 4.26
C GLU A 60 -8.65 16.64 4.25
N LEU A 61 -8.36 15.85 3.22
CA LEU A 61 -7.10 15.13 3.05
C LEU A 61 -6.12 15.88 2.14
N MET A 62 -6.55 16.94 1.45
CA MET A 62 -5.72 17.68 0.49
C MET A 62 -4.36 18.03 1.09
N ASN A 63 -4.35 18.63 2.28
CA ASN A 63 -3.12 19.04 2.96
C ASN A 63 -2.64 18.05 4.03
N TYR A 64 -3.15 16.81 4.02
CA TYR A 64 -2.75 15.83 5.00
C TYR A 64 -1.40 15.20 4.65
N MET A 65 -0.44 15.37 5.56
CA MET A 65 0.86 14.70 5.58
C MET A 65 1.05 14.06 6.96
N GLY A 66 1.44 12.79 7.00
CA GLY A 66 1.59 12.04 8.24
C GLY A 66 1.33 10.56 8.04
N VAL A 67 0.95 9.89 9.12
CA VAL A 67 0.67 8.46 9.19
C VAL A 67 -0.81 8.20 8.93
N ALA A 68 -1.13 7.32 8.00
CA ALA A 68 -2.50 6.84 7.80
C ALA A 68 -2.54 5.32 7.66
N TRP A 69 -3.70 4.75 7.91
CA TRP A 69 -3.95 3.33 7.84
C TRP A 69 -4.95 3.02 6.74
N TYR A 70 -4.65 1.97 5.97
CA TYR A 70 -5.48 1.39 4.95
C TYR A 70 -5.85 -0.04 5.34
N ALA A 71 -7.09 -0.47 5.11
CA ALA A 71 -7.51 -1.85 5.31
C ALA A 71 -8.39 -2.37 4.16
N ARG A 72 -8.14 -3.61 3.76
CA ARG A 72 -8.89 -4.30 2.70
C ARG A 72 -9.12 -5.76 3.05
N ARG A 73 -10.38 -6.17 2.95
CA ARG A 73 -10.80 -7.57 3.05
C ARG A 73 -10.78 -8.22 1.66
N PHE A 74 -10.33 -9.47 1.58
CA PHE A 74 -10.36 -10.27 0.36
C PHE A 74 -10.40 -11.76 0.68
N THR A 75 -10.87 -12.58 -0.27
CA THR A 75 -10.90 -14.03 -0.14
C THR A 75 -9.99 -14.66 -1.19
N ALA A 76 -9.12 -15.55 -0.76
CA ALA A 76 -8.31 -16.37 -1.66
C ALA A 76 -9.07 -17.66 -2.00
N PRO A 77 -9.24 -18.01 -3.30
CA PRO A 77 -9.89 -19.26 -3.67
C PRO A 77 -9.13 -20.48 -3.16
N LYS A 78 -9.85 -21.56 -2.79
CA LYS A 78 -9.26 -22.87 -2.45
C LYS A 78 -8.16 -23.37 -3.40
N ALA A 79 -8.28 -23.03 -4.68
CA ALA A 79 -7.31 -23.42 -5.70
C ALA A 79 -5.88 -22.88 -5.43
N PHE A 80 -5.71 -21.92 -4.52
CA PHE A 80 -4.39 -21.41 -4.10
C PHE A 80 -3.84 -22.06 -2.84
N GLU A 81 -4.56 -23.00 -2.23
CA GLU A 81 -4.12 -23.72 -1.04
C GLU A 81 -2.78 -24.44 -1.30
N GLY A 82 -1.82 -24.27 -0.38
CA GLY A 82 -0.47 -24.81 -0.51
C GLY A 82 0.44 -24.10 -1.51
N LEU A 83 -0.04 -23.11 -2.27
CA LEU A 83 0.79 -22.31 -3.16
C LEU A 83 1.52 -21.20 -2.39
N LYS A 84 2.73 -20.88 -2.84
CA LYS A 84 3.45 -19.71 -2.35
C LYS A 84 2.89 -18.44 -2.99
N ALA A 85 2.23 -17.61 -2.19
CA ALA A 85 1.65 -16.33 -2.62
C ALA A 85 2.54 -15.14 -2.26
N TRP A 86 2.43 -14.09 -3.06
CA TRP A 86 3.18 -12.84 -2.89
C TRP A 86 2.23 -11.66 -2.95
N LEU A 87 2.15 -10.90 -1.87
CA LEU A 87 1.49 -9.60 -1.91
C LEU A 87 2.43 -8.60 -2.59
N VAL A 88 1.97 -7.98 -3.67
CA VAL A 88 2.74 -7.06 -4.51
C VAL A 88 2.11 -5.69 -4.47
N PHE A 89 2.89 -4.69 -4.05
CA PHE A 89 2.56 -3.28 -4.15
C PHE A 89 3.41 -2.66 -5.26
N GLU A 90 2.78 -1.97 -6.21
CA GLU A 90 3.50 -1.32 -7.30
C GLU A 90 4.01 0.10 -6.94
N GLY A 91 3.49 0.68 -5.86
CA GLY A 91 3.89 1.99 -5.35
C GLY A 91 3.03 2.44 -4.16
N VAL A 92 3.70 2.81 -3.07
CA VAL A 92 3.09 3.36 -1.85
C VAL A 92 3.95 4.55 -1.44
N ASN A 93 3.37 5.75 -1.34
CA ASN A 93 4.13 6.94 -0.96
C ASN A 93 3.88 7.31 0.52
N TYR A 94 4.87 7.26 1.42
CA TYR A 94 6.31 7.00 1.19
C TYR A 94 6.85 5.74 1.87
N LYS A 95 6.55 5.56 3.17
CA LYS A 95 6.89 4.35 3.93
C LYS A 95 5.65 3.51 4.10
N ALA A 96 5.80 2.20 3.95
CA ALA A 96 4.74 1.23 4.13
C ALA A 96 5.15 0.20 5.18
N GLU A 97 4.26 -0.09 6.11
CA GLU A 97 4.32 -1.26 6.98
C GLU A 97 3.07 -2.11 6.74
N VAL A 98 3.20 -3.43 6.64
CA VAL A 98 2.14 -4.30 6.12
C VAL A 98 1.84 -5.46 7.05
N TRP A 99 0.56 -5.70 7.29
CA TRP A 99 0.04 -6.83 8.07
C TRP A 99 -1.01 -7.60 7.28
N LEU A 100 -1.06 -8.92 7.49
CA LEU A 100 -2.12 -9.79 6.99
C LEU A 100 -2.66 -10.60 8.16
N ASN A 101 -3.97 -10.49 8.41
CA ASN A 101 -4.66 -11.13 9.53
C ASN A 101 -3.96 -10.83 10.88
N GLY A 102 -3.59 -9.57 11.10
CA GLY A 102 -2.85 -9.11 12.30
C GLY A 102 -1.36 -9.47 12.32
N ARG A 103 -0.88 -10.35 11.43
CA ARG A 103 0.55 -10.73 11.36
C ARG A 103 1.35 -9.75 10.52
N TYR A 104 2.41 -9.18 11.11
CA TYR A 104 3.36 -8.34 10.39
C TYR A 104 4.10 -9.11 9.29
N LEU A 105 4.12 -8.55 8.09
CA LEU A 105 4.77 -9.13 6.91
C LEU A 105 6.09 -8.43 6.55
N GLY A 106 6.21 -7.13 6.85
CA GLY A 106 7.41 -6.35 6.54
C GLY A 106 7.11 -4.88 6.24
N ALA A 107 8.15 -4.17 5.83
CA ALA A 107 8.09 -2.75 5.48
C ALA A 107 8.87 -2.43 4.19
N HIS A 108 8.55 -1.28 3.60
CA HIS A 108 9.23 -0.72 2.44
C HIS A 108 9.31 0.80 2.55
N GLU A 109 10.45 1.37 2.16
CA GLU A 109 10.67 2.82 2.07
C GLU A 109 11.01 3.19 0.63
N GLY A 110 10.25 4.11 0.04
CA GLY A 110 10.42 4.54 -1.34
C GLY A 110 9.11 4.57 -2.11
N GLY A 111 8.67 5.78 -2.50
CA GLY A 111 7.36 6.01 -3.10
C GLY A 111 7.15 5.30 -4.44
N PHE A 112 8.16 5.27 -5.31
CA PHE A 112 7.96 5.05 -6.74
C PHE A 112 8.46 3.69 -7.26
N THR A 113 8.82 2.78 -6.35
CA THR A 113 9.32 1.43 -6.67
C THR A 113 8.37 0.36 -6.14
N SER A 114 8.23 -0.74 -6.87
CA SER A 114 7.46 -1.89 -6.41
C SER A 114 8.19 -2.66 -5.32
N PHE A 115 7.44 -3.27 -4.40
CA PHE A 115 7.95 -4.26 -3.44
C PHE A 115 6.96 -5.43 -3.31
N ARG A 116 7.44 -6.54 -2.76
CA ARG A 116 6.61 -7.71 -2.50
C ARG A 116 6.96 -8.36 -1.17
N LEU A 117 5.95 -8.92 -0.53
CA LEU A 117 6.06 -9.64 0.74
C LEU A 117 5.41 -11.01 0.57
N GLU A 118 5.92 -12.02 1.28
CA GLU A 118 5.27 -13.33 1.31
C GLU A 118 3.92 -13.20 2.01
N ALA A 119 2.87 -13.76 1.40
CA ALA A 119 1.49 -13.61 1.86
C ALA A 119 0.92 -14.97 2.32
N PRO A 120 1.02 -15.32 3.62
CA PRO A 120 0.45 -16.54 4.17
C PRO A 120 -1.07 -16.40 4.33
N MET A 121 -1.79 -16.32 3.22
CA MET A 121 -3.24 -16.13 3.18
C MET A 121 -4.01 -17.40 3.53
N GLU A 122 -5.18 -17.22 4.14
CA GLU A 122 -6.15 -18.28 4.39
C GLU A 122 -7.04 -18.46 3.15
N CYS A 123 -7.12 -19.68 2.62
CA CYS A 123 -8.00 -19.97 1.47
C CYS A 123 -9.42 -20.28 1.94
N ASP A 124 -10.42 -19.92 1.12
CA ASP A 124 -11.86 -20.01 1.42
C ASP A 124 -12.29 -19.29 2.72
N SER A 125 -11.44 -18.38 3.21
CA SER A 125 -11.67 -17.53 4.38
C SER A 125 -11.45 -16.06 3.99
N GLU A 126 -12.03 -15.16 4.78
CA GLU A 126 -11.77 -13.74 4.63
C GLU A 126 -10.41 -13.39 5.24
N ASN A 127 -9.55 -12.77 4.45
CA ASN A 127 -8.28 -12.21 4.90
C ASN A 127 -8.42 -10.70 5.06
N LEU A 128 -7.79 -10.14 6.07
CA LEU A 128 -7.68 -8.71 6.32
C LEU A 128 -6.25 -8.26 6.07
N LEU A 129 -6.05 -7.50 4.99
CA LEU A 129 -4.81 -6.78 4.71
C LEU A 129 -4.88 -5.39 5.33
N VAL A 130 -3.90 -5.05 6.16
CA VAL A 130 -3.74 -3.71 6.74
C VAL A 130 -2.38 -3.14 6.33
N VAL A 131 -2.38 -1.86 5.96
CA VAL A 131 -1.17 -1.13 5.56
C VAL A 131 -1.13 0.21 6.28
N LYS A 132 -0.07 0.44 7.04
CA LYS A 132 0.26 1.77 7.57
C LYS A 132 1.13 2.47 6.54
N VAL A 133 0.76 3.68 6.17
CA VAL A 133 1.46 4.52 5.22
C VAL A 133 1.88 5.81 5.89
N ASP A 134 3.16 6.14 5.84
CA ASP A 134 3.70 7.41 6.34
C ASP A 134 4.33 8.18 5.17
N ASN A 135 3.78 9.35 4.86
CA ASN A 135 4.33 10.24 3.83
C ASN A 135 5.07 11.45 4.42
N THR A 136 5.43 11.45 5.71
CA THR A 136 6.17 12.54 6.34
C THR A 136 7.52 12.78 5.63
N LEU A 137 7.73 13.99 5.15
CA LEU A 137 8.97 14.40 4.53
C LEU A 137 10.07 14.59 5.56
N THR A 138 11.28 14.14 5.22
CA THR A 138 12.48 14.44 6.00
C THR A 138 13.60 14.91 5.08
N PRO A 139 14.65 15.57 5.59
CA PRO A 139 15.81 15.90 4.77
C PRO A 139 16.54 14.67 4.19
N ARG A 140 16.20 13.45 4.67
CA ARG A 140 16.77 12.18 4.24
C ARG A 140 15.84 11.35 3.36
N SER A 141 14.56 11.72 3.23
CA SER A 141 13.66 11.05 2.30
C SER A 141 14.06 11.36 0.87
N VAL A 142 13.64 10.51 -0.07
CA VAL A 142 13.78 10.76 -1.50
C VAL A 142 12.38 10.79 -2.11
N PRO A 143 11.85 11.97 -2.48
CA PRO A 143 12.49 13.30 -2.43
C PRO A 143 12.58 13.91 -1.01
N PRO A 144 13.48 14.89 -0.76
CA PRO A 144 13.67 15.49 0.55
C PRO A 144 12.73 16.69 0.81
N GLY A 145 12.44 16.95 2.08
CA GLY A 145 11.69 18.12 2.55
C GLY A 145 11.57 18.18 4.07
N ARG A 146 10.89 19.18 4.62
CA ARG A 146 10.60 19.27 6.07
C ARG A 146 9.12 19.50 6.41
N GLY A 147 8.28 19.64 5.40
CA GLY A 147 6.90 20.04 5.54
C GLY A 147 6.22 20.03 4.17
N LEU A 148 4.90 20.27 4.17
CA LEU A 148 4.10 20.27 2.95
C LEU A 148 4.08 21.64 2.25
N HIS A 149 4.28 22.73 2.99
CA HIS A 149 4.12 24.11 2.52
C HIS A 149 5.17 25.06 3.12
N GLY A 150 5.39 26.20 2.47
CA GLY A 150 6.20 27.31 3.00
C GLY A 150 7.71 27.09 2.91
N PHE A 151 8.49 27.91 3.64
CA PHE A 151 9.96 27.87 3.64
C PHE A 151 10.53 26.54 4.17
N GLU A 152 9.77 25.82 4.98
CA GLU A 152 10.11 24.47 5.46
C GLU A 152 9.44 23.38 4.62
N GLY A 153 8.87 23.72 3.47
CA GLY A 153 8.12 22.83 2.59
C GLY A 153 8.97 21.77 1.87
N PRO A 154 8.42 21.18 0.79
CA PRO A 154 9.17 20.25 -0.05
C PRO A 154 10.33 20.98 -0.76
N TYR A 155 11.46 20.29 -0.96
CA TYR A 155 12.58 20.85 -1.72
C TYR A 155 12.45 20.59 -3.23
N PHE A 156 11.20 20.52 -3.70
CA PHE A 156 10.82 20.15 -5.05
C PHE A 156 9.51 20.87 -5.44
N ASP A 157 9.28 21.04 -6.75
CA ASP A 157 8.21 21.88 -7.32
C ASP A 157 7.03 21.04 -7.86
N PHE A 158 6.67 19.99 -7.13
CA PHE A 158 5.45 19.21 -7.37
C PHE A 158 4.76 18.91 -6.04
N PHE A 159 3.45 18.69 -6.08
CA PHE A 159 2.70 18.42 -4.86
C PHE A 159 3.09 17.07 -4.24
N HIS A 160 3.31 17.04 -2.92
CA HIS A 160 3.71 15.83 -2.20
C HIS A 160 2.51 14.94 -1.85
N TYR A 161 2.03 14.22 -2.86
CA TYR A 161 0.90 13.29 -2.73
C TYR A 161 1.24 12.05 -1.88
N GLY A 162 0.37 11.65 -0.95
CA GLY A 162 0.51 10.42 -0.16
C GLY A 162 -0.41 9.28 -0.61
N GLY A 163 -0.13 8.07 -0.14
CA GLY A 163 -1.04 6.92 -0.25
C GLY A 163 -0.59 5.82 -1.20
N ILE A 164 -1.48 4.85 -1.40
CA ILE A 164 -1.26 3.70 -2.29
C ILE A 164 -1.70 4.11 -3.71
N HIS A 165 -0.75 4.66 -4.46
CA HIS A 165 -1.01 5.32 -5.75
C HIS A 165 -0.81 4.41 -6.98
N ARG A 166 -0.48 3.12 -6.77
CA ARG A 166 -0.39 2.11 -7.82
C ARG A 166 -1.03 0.79 -7.39
N PRO A 167 -1.40 -0.09 -8.35
CA PRO A 167 -2.12 -1.32 -8.07
C PRO A 167 -1.49 -2.20 -6.97
N VAL A 168 -2.37 -2.93 -6.29
CA VAL A 168 -2.02 -3.97 -5.31
C VAL A 168 -2.62 -5.29 -5.76
N ARG A 169 -1.87 -6.38 -5.60
CA ARG A 169 -2.36 -7.73 -5.92
C ARG A 169 -1.72 -8.79 -5.03
N VAL A 170 -2.37 -9.95 -4.98
CA VAL A 170 -1.79 -11.21 -4.49
C VAL A 170 -1.61 -12.18 -5.66
#